data_AF-A0A4U0VD53-F1
#
_entry.id   AF-A0A4U0VD53-F1
#
_cell.length_a   1.000
_cell.length_b   1.000
_cell.length_c   1.000
_cell.angle_alpha   90.00
_cell.angle_beta   90.00
_cell.angle_gamma   90.00
#
_symmetry.space_group_name_H-M   'P 1'
#
loop_
_entity.id
_entity.type
_entity.pdbx_description
1 polymer ?
#
loop_
_entity_poly.entity_id
_entity_poly.type
_entity_poly.pdbx_seq_one_letter_code
_entity_poly.pdbx_strand_id
1 'polypeptide(L)'
;MGSSLDDPMMWGVLPFAYHWNPNSMRWSLGSYDIVFRNRFQTAFFNYGNTLPTHRLAHSPHGGLFQPTMTQCIRLLSDPHSGTALPSSDPLPSPSFPTSDPFSSATLTYTITGSDSYPAPSAYPVNRHSWIHIFPEGMTHQHPDRIMRYFKWGVARLILESEPCPDVLPIWIDGPQQVMNYERTWPRFVPRAGKDVSVRFGEVVDSEAVWGPLRERWRGLKERARRKRMLESGGELGGAATEVLGELQDDELKYGAEAQQLRIDVTLAVRNEVLKVRRASGLPDEDPKRALAETYREEGGKEAGRVEGMNMDGSATKPGL
;
A
#
# COMPACT_ATOMS: atom_id res chain seq x y z
N MET A 1 3.56 11.65 -10.25
CA MET A 1 2.81 12.08 -11.46
C MET A 1 1.79 11.00 -11.78
N GLY A 2 0.52 11.23 -11.47
CA GLY A 2 -0.52 10.19 -11.51
C GLY A 2 -1.50 10.36 -12.66
N SER A 3 -2.09 9.28 -13.17
CA SER A 3 -3.31 9.26 -13.98
C SER A 3 -4.02 7.93 -13.79
N SER A 4 -5.33 7.89 -14.06
CA SER A 4 -6.14 6.67 -14.03
C SER A 4 -5.68 5.57 -15.01
N LEU A 5 -4.69 5.84 -15.87
CA LEU A 5 -4.14 4.85 -16.79
C LEU A 5 -2.73 4.39 -16.43
N ASP A 6 -2.12 4.92 -15.37
CA ASP A 6 -0.71 4.63 -15.05
C ASP A 6 -0.48 3.15 -14.77
N ASP A 7 -1.41 2.52 -14.06
CA ASP A 7 -1.31 1.11 -13.71
C ASP A 7 -1.43 0.24 -14.98
N PRO A 8 -2.51 0.29 -15.81
CA PRO A 8 -2.53 -0.44 -17.08
C PRO A 8 -1.36 -0.13 -18.03
N MET A 9 -0.92 1.13 -18.12
CA MET A 9 0.16 1.53 -19.03
C MET A 9 1.53 1.05 -18.56
N MET A 10 1.80 1.07 -17.25
CA MET A 10 3.04 0.53 -16.69
C MET A 10 3.15 -0.96 -16.96
N TRP A 11 2.07 -1.71 -16.79
CA TRP A 11 2.16 -3.15 -16.99
C TRP A 11 2.15 -3.53 -18.46
N GLY A 12 1.57 -2.69 -19.33
CA GLY A 12 1.64 -2.86 -20.78
C GLY A 12 3.06 -2.80 -21.37
N VAL A 13 4.06 -2.29 -20.64
CA VAL A 13 5.47 -2.35 -21.07
C VAL A 13 6.19 -3.65 -20.69
N LEU A 14 5.58 -4.51 -19.86
CA LEU A 14 6.17 -5.82 -19.54
C LEU A 14 5.94 -6.84 -20.68
N PRO A 15 6.81 -7.87 -20.81
CA PRO A 15 6.59 -8.96 -21.76
C PRO A 15 5.24 -9.65 -21.52
N PHE A 16 4.52 -9.94 -22.61
CA PHE A 16 3.15 -10.45 -22.55
C PHE A 16 3.00 -11.76 -21.74
N ALA A 17 4.06 -12.56 -21.65
CA ALA A 17 4.10 -13.79 -20.85
C ALA A 17 3.77 -13.57 -19.36
N TYR A 18 4.10 -12.41 -18.80
CA TYR A 18 3.82 -12.10 -17.38
C TYR A 18 2.34 -11.80 -17.11
N HIS A 19 1.54 -11.51 -18.13
CA HIS A 19 0.11 -11.22 -17.95
C HIS A 19 -0.76 -12.46 -17.74
N TRP A 20 -0.27 -13.64 -18.13
CA TRP A 20 -1.06 -14.87 -18.12
C TRP A 20 -0.72 -15.84 -17.00
N ASN A 21 0.20 -15.47 -16.10
CA ASN A 21 0.51 -16.25 -14.91
C ASN A 21 -0.11 -15.59 -13.66
N PRO A 22 -1.21 -16.13 -13.11
CA PRO A 22 -1.87 -15.56 -11.94
C PRO A 22 -0.97 -15.45 -10.71
N ASN A 23 -0.03 -16.40 -10.55
CA ASN A 23 0.90 -16.42 -9.42
C ASN A 23 2.01 -15.36 -9.55
N SER A 24 2.25 -14.85 -10.77
CA SER A 24 3.17 -13.74 -11.01
C SER A 24 2.46 -12.39 -11.06
N MET A 25 1.13 -12.36 -10.97
CA MET A 25 0.37 -11.14 -11.10
C MET A 25 0.38 -10.37 -9.78
N ARG A 26 0.80 -9.11 -9.82
CA ARG A 26 0.86 -8.24 -8.63
C ARG A 26 -0.52 -8.08 -7.99
N TRP A 27 -0.52 -7.71 -6.72
CA TRP A 27 -1.67 -7.10 -6.08
C TRP A 27 -1.60 -5.58 -6.18
N SER A 28 -2.74 -4.93 -6.36
CA SER A 28 -2.83 -3.46 -6.37
C SER A 28 -3.92 -2.98 -5.43
N LEU A 29 -3.88 -1.71 -5.05
CA LEU A 29 -4.90 -1.06 -4.24
C LEU A 29 -5.74 -0.15 -5.13
N GLY A 30 -7.05 -0.40 -5.17
CA GLY A 30 -8.01 0.40 -5.93
C GLY A 30 -8.97 1.14 -5.01
N SER A 31 -9.23 2.40 -5.30
CA SER A 31 -10.17 3.27 -4.59
C SER A 31 -11.60 2.76 -4.76
N TYR A 32 -12.23 2.43 -3.63
CA TYR A 32 -13.58 1.86 -3.60
C TYR A 32 -14.60 2.68 -4.41
N ASP A 33 -14.59 3.99 -4.21
CA ASP A 33 -15.56 4.92 -4.81
C ASP A 33 -15.38 5.15 -6.32
N ILE A 34 -14.29 4.65 -6.93
CA ILE A 34 -14.06 4.76 -8.38
C ILE A 34 -14.10 3.38 -9.04
N VAL A 35 -13.41 2.41 -8.45
CA VAL A 35 -13.15 1.09 -9.02
C VAL A 35 -14.29 0.10 -8.73
N PHE A 36 -15.00 0.26 -7.61
CA PHE A 36 -15.95 -0.73 -7.09
C PHE A 36 -17.41 -0.23 -7.08
N ARG A 37 -17.79 0.59 -8.07
CA ARG A 37 -19.15 1.19 -8.12
C ARG A 37 -20.24 0.17 -8.43
N ASN A 38 -19.96 -0.78 -9.32
CA ASN A 38 -20.93 -1.72 -9.86
C ASN A 38 -20.43 -3.16 -9.71
N ARG A 39 -21.33 -4.13 -9.56
CA ARG A 39 -20.99 -5.56 -9.40
C ARG A 39 -20.05 -6.10 -10.49
N PHE A 40 -20.24 -5.65 -11.74
CA PHE A 40 -19.37 -6.04 -12.85
C PHE A 40 -17.94 -5.50 -12.68
N GLN A 41 -17.80 -4.22 -12.31
CA GLN A 41 -16.49 -3.62 -12.06
C GLN A 41 -15.82 -4.26 -10.85
N THR A 42 -16.56 -4.45 -9.75
CA THR A 42 -16.08 -5.18 -8.58
C THR A 42 -15.54 -6.56 -8.94
N ALA A 43 -16.27 -7.34 -9.73
CA ALA A 43 -15.81 -8.64 -10.19
C ALA A 43 -14.52 -8.52 -11.04
N PHE A 44 -14.51 -7.63 -12.03
CA PHE A 44 -13.36 -7.39 -12.90
C PHE A 44 -12.09 -7.05 -12.10
N PHE A 45 -12.18 -6.11 -11.16
CA PHE A 45 -11.04 -5.68 -10.37
C PHE A 45 -10.61 -6.70 -9.32
N ASN A 46 -11.55 -7.46 -8.74
CA ASN A 46 -11.22 -8.59 -7.88
C ASN A 46 -10.44 -9.67 -8.65
N TYR A 47 -10.84 -9.99 -9.89
CA TYR A 47 -10.09 -10.93 -10.74
C TYR A 47 -8.74 -10.36 -11.21
N GLY A 48 -8.61 -9.03 -11.25
CA GLY A 48 -7.35 -8.34 -11.53
C GLY A 48 -6.44 -8.15 -10.32
N ASN A 49 -6.63 -8.92 -9.23
CA ASN A 49 -5.88 -8.81 -7.97
C ASN A 49 -5.86 -7.38 -7.38
N THR A 50 -6.96 -6.64 -7.52
CA THR A 50 -7.09 -5.29 -6.96
C THR A 50 -7.92 -5.33 -5.70
N LEU A 51 -7.35 -4.83 -4.60
CA LEU A 51 -7.99 -4.78 -3.29
C LEU A 51 -8.73 -3.44 -3.07
N PRO A 52 -9.97 -3.46 -2.57
CA PRO A 52 -10.76 -2.26 -2.34
C PRO A 52 -10.20 -1.44 -1.18
N THR A 53 -9.91 -0.18 -1.43
CA THR A 53 -9.34 0.76 -0.45
C THR A 53 -10.27 1.94 -0.25
N HIS A 54 -10.69 2.16 0.98
CA HIS A 54 -11.52 3.29 1.37
C HIS A 54 -10.67 4.50 1.71
N ARG A 55 -11.08 5.67 1.19
CA ARG A 55 -10.43 6.96 1.46
C ARG A 55 -11.23 7.72 2.49
N LEU A 56 -10.52 8.31 3.48
CA LEU A 56 -11.13 9.11 4.54
C LEU A 56 -11.99 10.27 4.03
N ALA A 57 -11.70 10.80 2.83
CA ALA A 57 -12.48 11.87 2.23
C ALA A 57 -13.91 11.45 1.84
N HIS A 58 -14.13 10.16 1.56
CA HIS A 58 -15.39 9.62 1.02
C HIS A 58 -16.09 8.61 1.93
N SER A 59 -15.38 8.03 2.91
CA SER A 59 -15.93 7.00 3.78
C SER A 59 -15.33 7.08 5.19
N PRO A 60 -16.14 6.93 6.25
CA PRO A 60 -15.64 6.88 7.63
C PRO A 60 -14.80 5.63 7.92
N HIS A 61 -14.94 4.58 7.11
CA HIS A 61 -14.17 3.33 7.20
C HIS A 61 -12.82 3.41 6.48
N GLY A 62 -12.52 4.56 5.85
CA GLY A 62 -11.23 4.79 5.24
C GLY A 62 -10.12 5.01 6.27
N GLY A 63 -8.88 4.97 5.81
CA GLY A 63 -7.73 5.36 6.62
C GLY A 63 -6.66 4.30 6.71
N LEU A 64 -5.73 4.52 7.64
CA LEU A 64 -4.50 3.76 7.73
C LEU A 64 -4.72 2.32 8.26
N PHE A 65 -5.70 2.14 9.14
CA PHE A 65 -5.99 0.89 9.85
C PHE A 65 -7.15 0.10 9.26
N GLN A 66 -7.52 0.37 8.01
CA GLN A 66 -8.57 -0.37 7.33
C GLN A 66 -8.18 -1.85 7.11
N PRO A 67 -9.14 -2.79 7.12
CA PRO A 67 -8.89 -4.23 6.94
C PRO A 67 -8.11 -4.59 5.67
N THR A 68 -8.28 -3.83 4.60
CA THR A 68 -7.52 -4.01 3.36
C THR A 68 -6.01 -3.88 3.56
N MET A 69 -5.56 -2.96 4.42
CA MET A 69 -4.13 -2.81 4.70
C MET A 69 -3.57 -4.04 5.43
N THR A 70 -4.37 -4.63 6.32
CA THR A 70 -4.04 -5.89 6.99
C THR A 70 -3.93 -7.04 5.96
N GLN A 71 -4.84 -7.11 4.98
CA GLN A 71 -4.73 -8.08 3.90
C GLN A 71 -3.43 -7.91 3.10
N CYS A 72 -3.03 -6.68 2.79
CA CYS A 72 -1.75 -6.40 2.12
C CYS A 72 -0.54 -6.88 2.93
N ILE A 73 -0.50 -6.58 4.23
CA ILE A 73 0.59 -7.03 5.12
C ILE A 73 0.67 -8.56 5.12
N ARG A 74 -0.48 -9.24 5.19
CA ARG A 74 -0.54 -10.70 5.15
C ARG A 74 -0.16 -11.30 3.80
N LEU A 75 -0.43 -10.61 2.69
CA LEU A 75 0.01 -11.04 1.36
C LEU A 75 1.53 -10.94 1.19
N LEU A 76 2.17 -9.93 1.76
CA LEU A 76 3.62 -9.77 1.76
C LEU A 76 4.35 -10.78 2.68
N SER A 77 3.60 -11.40 3.58
CA SER A 77 4.12 -12.21 4.69
C SER A 77 3.58 -13.65 4.63
N ASP A 78 3.91 -14.45 5.65
CA ASP A 78 3.16 -15.66 5.95
C ASP A 78 2.41 -15.53 7.30
N PRO A 79 1.07 -15.33 7.28
CA PRO A 79 0.27 -15.19 8.49
C PRO A 79 0.21 -16.46 9.36
N HIS A 80 0.70 -17.61 8.89
CA HIS A 80 0.66 -18.90 9.58
C HIS A 80 2.04 -19.42 10.01
N SER A 81 3.11 -18.66 9.75
CA SER A 81 4.49 -19.08 10.06
C SER A 81 4.70 -19.33 11.58
N GLY A 82 3.93 -18.65 12.44
CA GLY A 82 4.02 -18.77 13.90
C GLY A 82 3.07 -19.80 14.56
N THR A 83 2.16 -20.44 13.81
CA THR A 83 1.20 -21.43 14.36
C THR A 83 1.69 -22.87 14.27
N ALA A 84 2.88 -23.11 13.72
CA ALA A 84 3.52 -24.42 13.78
C ALA A 84 4.12 -24.65 15.18
N LEU A 85 3.37 -25.30 16.07
CA LEU A 85 3.96 -25.96 17.24
C LEU A 85 5.08 -26.92 16.76
N PRO A 86 6.23 -27.01 17.44
CA PRO A 86 7.24 -28.00 17.09
C PRO A 86 6.68 -29.38 17.45
N SER A 87 6.10 -30.08 16.47
CA SER A 87 5.77 -31.49 16.60
C SER A 87 7.10 -32.26 16.62
N SER A 88 7.44 -32.79 17.78
CA SER A 88 8.63 -33.61 18.05
C SER A 88 8.44 -35.07 17.62
N ASP A 89 7.65 -35.32 16.57
CA ASP A 89 7.41 -36.67 16.05
C ASP A 89 7.85 -36.79 14.58
N PRO A 90 8.67 -37.82 14.24
CA PRO A 90 9.10 -38.05 12.87
C PRO A 90 7.97 -38.66 12.02
N LEU A 91 7.72 -37.99 10.88
CA LEU A 91 6.83 -38.24 9.72
C LEU A 91 6.60 -39.73 9.30
N PRO A 92 5.55 -40.09 8.51
CA PRO A 92 4.97 -39.29 7.41
C PRO A 92 3.45 -39.39 7.16
N SER A 93 2.80 -38.23 6.93
CA SER A 93 1.58 -38.08 6.10
C SER A 93 1.37 -36.57 5.82
N PRO A 94 0.77 -36.16 4.69
CA PRO A 94 0.53 -34.76 4.38
C PRO A 94 -0.67 -34.30 5.22
N SER A 95 -0.44 -34.06 6.51
CA SER A 95 -1.46 -33.52 7.40
C SER A 95 -1.66 -32.06 7.04
N PHE A 96 -2.80 -31.79 6.40
CA PHE A 96 -3.42 -30.47 6.35
C PHE A 96 -3.37 -29.81 7.74
N PRO A 97 -3.23 -28.47 7.83
CA PRO A 97 -3.14 -27.76 9.10
C PRO A 97 -4.31 -28.14 10.03
N THR A 98 -4.02 -28.23 11.34
CA THR A 98 -4.94 -28.71 12.40
C THR A 98 -6.19 -27.86 12.56
N SER A 99 -6.17 -26.64 12.04
CA SER A 99 -7.38 -25.89 11.70
C SER A 99 -7.66 -26.12 10.22
N ASP A 100 -8.71 -26.88 9.91
CA ASP A 100 -9.23 -26.94 8.55
C ASP A 100 -9.34 -25.50 8.00
N PRO A 101 -8.75 -25.17 6.82
CA PRO A 101 -8.87 -23.85 6.20
C PRO A 101 -10.31 -23.36 6.08
N PHE A 102 -11.32 -24.25 6.09
CA PHE A 102 -12.74 -23.86 6.12
C PHE A 102 -13.25 -23.41 7.50
N SER A 103 -12.56 -23.74 8.59
CA SER A 103 -13.00 -23.45 9.97
C SER A 103 -12.30 -22.25 10.62
N SER A 104 -11.09 -21.87 10.16
CA SER A 104 -10.30 -20.78 10.77
C SER A 104 -9.92 -19.64 9.82
N ALA A 105 -9.95 -19.83 8.50
CA ALA A 105 -9.65 -18.79 7.54
C ALA A 105 -10.96 -18.26 6.95
N THR A 106 -11.44 -17.12 7.46
CA THR A 106 -12.55 -16.42 6.80
C THR A 106 -12.10 -16.11 5.37
N LEU A 107 -12.66 -16.82 4.38
CA LEU A 107 -12.35 -16.67 2.95
C LEU A 107 -12.77 -15.30 2.40
N THR A 108 -13.42 -14.50 3.24
CA THR A 108 -13.81 -13.13 2.98
C THR A 108 -13.43 -12.22 4.13
N TYR A 109 -13.34 -10.92 3.85
CA TYR A 109 -13.19 -9.89 4.86
C TYR A 109 -14.15 -8.74 4.57
N THR A 110 -14.48 -7.98 5.61
CA THR A 110 -15.36 -6.82 5.55
C THR A 110 -14.58 -5.56 5.90
N ILE A 111 -14.92 -4.44 5.25
CA ILE A 111 -14.37 -3.11 5.54
C ILE A 111 -15.39 -2.27 6.33
N THR A 112 -16.68 -2.37 5.98
CA THR A 112 -17.75 -1.58 6.59
C THR A 112 -18.55 -2.35 7.65
N GLY A 113 -18.37 -3.66 7.74
CA GLY A 113 -19.18 -4.59 8.54
C GLY A 113 -20.36 -5.20 7.77
N SER A 114 -20.74 -4.62 6.63
CA SER A 114 -21.86 -5.10 5.80
C SER A 114 -21.44 -5.60 4.41
N ASP A 115 -20.23 -5.23 3.97
CA ASP A 115 -19.64 -5.71 2.72
C ASP A 115 -18.86 -7.01 2.91
N SER A 116 -18.62 -7.72 1.81
CA SER A 116 -17.86 -8.97 1.81
C SER A 116 -17.00 -9.04 0.56
N TYR A 117 -15.68 -9.01 0.75
CA TYR A 117 -14.68 -9.18 -0.31
C TYR A 117 -13.90 -10.46 -0.09
N PRO A 118 -13.41 -11.13 -1.16
CA PRO A 118 -12.49 -12.25 -1.02
C PRO A 118 -11.25 -11.85 -0.19
N ALA A 119 -10.84 -12.70 0.75
CA ALA A 119 -9.61 -12.51 1.53
C ALA A 119 -8.46 -13.28 0.86
N PRO A 120 -7.66 -12.66 -0.01
CA PRO A 120 -6.66 -13.41 -0.77
C PRO A 120 -5.53 -13.97 0.10
N SER A 121 -5.28 -13.36 1.27
CA SER A 121 -4.29 -13.85 2.23
C SER A 121 -4.67 -15.16 2.91
N ALA A 122 -5.93 -15.60 2.80
CA ALA A 122 -6.37 -16.92 3.26
C ALA A 122 -5.77 -18.06 2.42
N TYR A 123 -5.39 -17.78 1.16
CA TYR A 123 -4.86 -18.79 0.25
C TYR A 123 -3.34 -18.89 0.35
N PRO A 124 -2.77 -20.06 0.66
CA PRO A 124 -1.31 -20.23 0.78
C PRO A 124 -0.53 -19.86 -0.49
N VAL A 125 -1.14 -20.03 -1.67
CA VAL A 125 -0.52 -19.67 -2.96
C VAL A 125 -0.24 -18.17 -3.10
N ASN A 126 -0.94 -17.33 -2.34
CA ASN A 126 -0.77 -15.87 -2.38
C ASN A 126 0.20 -15.35 -1.31
N ARG A 127 0.85 -16.21 -0.54
CA ARG A 127 1.87 -15.79 0.45
C ARG A 127 3.11 -15.28 -0.27
N HIS A 128 3.79 -14.30 0.33
CA HIS A 128 4.94 -13.62 -0.28
C HIS A 128 4.64 -13.09 -1.69
N SER A 129 3.39 -12.69 -1.92
CA SER A 129 3.01 -11.98 -3.13
C SER A 129 3.66 -10.60 -3.14
N TRP A 130 3.73 -10.00 -4.32
CA TRP A 130 4.19 -8.63 -4.48
C TRP A 130 3.00 -7.67 -4.64
N ILE A 131 3.16 -6.47 -4.09
CA ILE A 131 2.13 -5.42 -4.09
C ILE A 131 2.67 -4.18 -4.79
N HIS A 132 1.91 -3.65 -5.73
CA HIS A 132 2.17 -2.37 -6.36
C HIS A 132 1.27 -1.29 -5.77
N ILE A 133 1.85 -0.14 -5.44
CA ILE A 133 1.13 1.00 -4.86
C ILE A 133 1.59 2.32 -5.45
N PHE A 134 0.66 3.27 -5.55
CA PHE A 134 0.94 4.69 -5.79
C PHE A 134 0.81 5.45 -4.46
N PRO A 135 1.91 5.66 -3.73
CA PRO A 135 1.84 6.14 -2.35
C PRO A 135 1.38 7.61 -2.22
N GLU A 136 1.36 8.41 -3.30
CA GLU A 136 0.75 9.74 -3.33
C GLU A 136 -0.77 9.67 -3.02
N GLY A 137 -1.42 8.55 -3.37
CA GLY A 137 -2.83 8.29 -3.14
C GLY A 137 -3.78 9.30 -3.80
N MET A 138 -3.29 10.01 -4.82
CA MET A 138 -4.04 10.85 -5.75
C MET A 138 -3.25 11.01 -7.05
N THR A 139 -3.95 11.38 -8.11
CA THR A 139 -3.33 11.84 -9.35
C THR A 139 -2.85 13.28 -9.17
N HIS A 140 -1.54 13.49 -9.22
CA HIS A 140 -0.91 14.81 -9.23
C HIS A 140 -0.17 14.99 -10.56
N GLN A 141 -0.48 16.05 -11.31
CA GLN A 141 0.20 16.40 -12.56
C GLN A 141 0.79 17.80 -12.40
N HIS A 142 2.11 17.92 -12.32
CA HIS A 142 2.81 19.21 -12.18
C HIS A 142 3.73 19.42 -13.40
N PRO A 143 3.82 20.60 -14.04
CA PRO A 143 4.68 20.83 -15.21
C PRO A 143 6.13 20.32 -15.02
N ASP A 144 6.72 20.63 -13.86
CA ASP A 144 8.07 20.19 -13.47
C ASP A 144 8.19 18.74 -12.99
N ARG A 145 7.14 17.93 -13.16
CA ARG A 145 7.12 16.48 -12.84
C ARG A 145 7.46 16.20 -11.38
N ILE A 146 6.90 17.02 -10.48
CA ILE A 146 7.13 16.95 -9.04
C ILE A 146 6.23 15.88 -8.41
N MET A 147 6.79 15.09 -7.49
CA MET A 147 6.02 14.18 -6.63
C MET A 147 5.46 14.89 -5.41
N ARG A 148 4.25 14.52 -5.01
CA ARG A 148 3.71 14.90 -3.70
C ARG A 148 4.33 14.06 -2.58
N TYR A 149 4.00 14.38 -1.33
CA TYR A 149 4.29 13.52 -0.19
C TYR A 149 3.62 12.15 -0.31
N PHE A 150 4.19 11.15 0.35
CA PHE A 150 3.69 9.79 0.37
C PHE A 150 2.82 9.53 1.61
N LYS A 151 1.71 8.81 1.42
CA LYS A 151 0.80 8.43 2.52
C LYS A 151 1.40 7.31 3.36
N TRP A 152 1.08 7.32 4.66
CA TRP A 152 1.63 6.39 5.66
C TRP A 152 1.30 4.91 5.45
N GLY A 153 0.42 4.55 4.51
CA GLY A 153 0.10 3.16 4.20
C GLY A 153 1.34 2.33 3.85
N VAL A 154 2.26 2.88 3.05
CA VAL A 154 3.51 2.19 2.70
C VAL A 154 4.39 1.90 3.91
N ALA A 155 4.38 2.77 4.93
CA ALA A 155 5.14 2.54 6.14
C ALA A 155 4.63 1.31 6.92
N ARG A 156 3.31 1.07 6.93
CA ARG A 156 2.76 -0.15 7.55
C ARG A 156 3.24 -1.41 6.83
N LEU A 157 3.23 -1.41 5.49
CA LEU A 157 3.69 -2.55 4.71
C LEU A 157 5.15 -2.90 5.04
N ILE A 158 6.03 -1.91 5.18
CA ILE A 158 7.45 -2.13 5.50
C ILE A 158 7.67 -2.54 6.96
N LEU A 159 6.98 -1.87 7.90
CA LEU A 159 7.20 -2.09 9.33
C LEU A 159 6.57 -3.39 9.84
N GLU A 160 5.38 -3.74 9.35
CA GLU A 160 4.53 -4.80 9.92
C GLU A 160 4.61 -6.13 9.17
N SER A 161 5.13 -6.16 7.94
CA SER A 161 5.30 -7.42 7.21
C SER A 161 6.49 -8.22 7.75
N GLU A 162 6.35 -9.54 7.74
CA GLU A 162 7.40 -10.48 8.14
C GLU A 162 7.50 -11.63 7.11
N PRO A 163 8.66 -11.80 6.43
CA PRO A 163 9.91 -11.02 6.54
C PRO A 163 9.78 -9.56 6.02
N CYS A 164 10.86 -8.77 6.12
CA CYS A 164 10.90 -7.45 5.48
C CYS A 164 10.59 -7.60 3.99
N PRO A 165 9.66 -6.84 3.41
CA PRO A 165 9.41 -6.92 1.99
C PRO A 165 10.55 -6.24 1.22
N ASP A 166 10.88 -6.79 0.05
CA ASP A 166 11.72 -6.10 -0.91
C ASP A 166 10.98 -4.89 -1.49
N VAL A 167 11.67 -3.75 -1.58
CA VAL A 167 11.11 -2.51 -2.11
C VAL A 167 11.82 -2.14 -3.41
N LEU A 168 11.06 -2.11 -4.51
CA LEU A 168 11.55 -1.69 -5.82
C LEU A 168 10.94 -0.33 -6.20
N PRO A 169 11.71 0.77 -6.16
CA PRO A 169 11.23 2.08 -6.55
C PRO A 169 11.06 2.15 -8.07
N ILE A 170 9.93 2.72 -8.52
CA ILE A 170 9.61 2.87 -9.94
C ILE A 170 9.31 4.34 -10.21
N TRP A 171 9.90 4.88 -11.28
CA TRP A 171 9.59 6.20 -11.80
C TRP A 171 8.85 6.09 -13.12
N ILE A 172 7.69 6.75 -13.21
CA ILE A 172 6.86 6.78 -14.42
C ILE A 172 6.76 8.22 -14.90
N ASP A 173 6.98 8.42 -16.19
CA ASP A 173 6.86 9.72 -16.85
C ASP A 173 6.22 9.56 -18.23
N GLY A 174 5.32 10.48 -18.60
CA GLY A 174 4.59 10.44 -19.86
C GLY A 174 3.07 10.22 -19.74
N PRO A 175 2.52 9.50 -18.74
CA PRO A 175 1.07 9.33 -18.63
C PRO A 175 0.30 10.65 -18.53
N GLN A 176 0.89 11.71 -17.96
CA GLN A 176 0.32 13.06 -17.96
C GLN A 176 0.15 13.66 -19.36
N GLN A 177 0.93 13.22 -20.35
CA GLN A 177 0.87 13.71 -21.72
C GLN A 177 -0.18 12.94 -22.54
N VAL A 178 -0.28 11.63 -22.28
CA VAL A 178 -1.33 10.74 -22.81
C VAL A 178 -2.69 11.14 -22.23
N MET A 179 -2.71 11.36 -20.91
CA MET A 179 -3.88 11.63 -20.09
C MET A 179 -3.87 13.03 -19.40
N ASN A 180 -3.59 14.10 -20.14
CA ASN A 180 -3.56 15.47 -19.58
C ASN A 180 -4.90 15.88 -18.94
N TYR A 181 -4.84 16.53 -17.78
CA TYR A 181 -5.99 17.12 -17.08
C TYR A 181 -6.81 18.10 -17.92
N GLU A 182 -6.15 18.95 -18.73
CA GLU A 182 -6.76 20.01 -19.55
C GLU A 182 -7.48 19.49 -20.81
N ARG A 183 -7.66 18.17 -20.97
CA ARG A 183 -8.30 17.61 -22.16
C ARG A 183 -9.78 17.94 -22.25
N THR A 184 -10.18 18.31 -23.47
CA THR A 184 -11.56 18.46 -23.92
C THR A 184 -12.17 17.11 -24.32
N TRP A 185 -13.45 17.11 -24.67
CA TRP A 185 -14.18 15.90 -25.08
C TRP A 185 -13.58 15.28 -26.38
N PRO A 186 -13.42 13.95 -26.47
CA PRO A 186 -13.76 12.92 -25.48
C PRO A 186 -12.65 12.71 -24.43
N ARG A 187 -12.99 12.94 -23.14
CA ARG A 187 -12.02 12.91 -22.02
C ARG A 187 -11.49 11.51 -21.66
N PHE A 188 -12.17 10.45 -22.09
CA PHE A 188 -11.82 9.07 -21.77
C PHE A 188 -10.80 8.44 -22.73
N VAL A 189 -10.53 9.09 -23.88
CA VAL A 189 -9.65 8.53 -24.91
C VAL A 189 -8.20 8.95 -24.64
N PRO A 190 -7.24 8.00 -24.53
CA PRO A 190 -5.82 8.31 -24.40
C PRO A 190 -5.28 8.91 -25.70
N ARG A 191 -4.41 9.93 -25.61
CA ARG A 191 -3.75 10.51 -26.79
C ARG A 191 -2.67 9.56 -27.30
N ALA A 192 -2.74 9.18 -28.57
CA ALA A 192 -1.72 8.38 -29.24
C ALA A 192 -0.47 9.22 -29.58
N GLY A 193 0.66 8.55 -29.83
CA GLY A 193 1.91 9.18 -30.26
C GLY A 193 2.61 10.03 -29.19
N LYS A 194 2.37 9.74 -27.90
CA LYS A 194 3.07 10.34 -26.78
C LYS A 194 4.01 9.33 -26.15
N ASP A 195 5.18 9.80 -25.74
CA ASP A 195 6.19 8.95 -25.13
C ASP A 195 5.85 8.66 -23.67
N VAL A 196 5.96 7.40 -23.29
CA VAL A 196 5.78 6.90 -21.93
C VAL A 196 7.05 6.16 -21.56
N SER A 197 7.66 6.56 -20.45
CA SER A 197 8.86 5.94 -19.91
C SER A 197 8.58 5.39 -18.52
N VAL A 198 8.96 4.14 -18.31
CA VAL A 198 8.95 3.48 -17.00
C VAL A 198 10.40 3.12 -16.69
N ARG A 199 10.90 3.59 -15.55
CA ARG A 199 12.24 3.29 -15.07
C ARG A 199 12.14 2.57 -13.73
N PHE A 200 12.77 1.42 -13.66
CA PHE A 200 12.92 0.63 -12.45
C PHE A 200 14.24 1.02 -11.79
N GLY A 201 14.22 1.31 -10.50
CA GLY A 201 15.43 1.46 -9.70
C GLY A 201 16.03 0.11 -9.33
N GLU A 202 17.00 0.14 -8.42
CA GLU A 202 17.52 -1.07 -7.78
C GLU A 202 16.64 -1.46 -6.60
N VAL A 203 16.63 -2.75 -6.25
CA VAL A 203 16.00 -3.21 -5.01
C VAL A 203 16.71 -2.53 -3.83
N VAL A 204 15.94 -1.91 -2.95
CA VAL A 204 16.48 -1.17 -1.82
C VAL A 204 17.14 -2.15 -0.84
N ASP A 205 18.33 -1.81 -0.34
CA ASP A 205 18.98 -2.54 0.74
C ASP A 205 18.13 -2.42 2.02
N SER A 206 17.37 -3.48 2.30
CA SER A 206 16.42 -3.51 3.40
C SER A 206 17.07 -3.38 4.77
N GLU A 207 18.25 -3.95 4.97
CA GLU A 207 18.95 -3.89 6.26
C GLU A 207 19.52 -2.50 6.49
N ALA A 208 20.12 -1.89 5.47
CA ALA A 208 20.68 -0.56 5.57
C ALA A 208 19.60 0.53 5.75
N VAL A 209 18.51 0.46 4.99
CA VAL A 209 17.51 1.54 4.96
C VAL A 209 16.37 1.30 5.96
N TRP A 210 15.84 0.08 6.04
CA TRP A 210 14.70 -0.23 6.90
C TRP A 210 15.11 -0.78 8.26
N GLY A 211 16.29 -1.40 8.38
CA GLY A 211 16.77 -2.03 9.61
C GLY A 211 16.60 -1.16 10.88
N PRO A 212 17.17 0.06 10.93
CA PRO A 212 17.02 0.95 12.08
C PRO A 212 15.56 1.35 12.37
N LEU A 213 14.75 1.53 11.33
CA LEU A 213 13.33 1.91 11.46
C LEU A 213 12.50 0.74 11.99
N ARG A 214 12.77 -0.49 11.52
CA ARG A 214 12.12 -1.72 11.99
C ARG A 214 12.57 -2.08 13.41
N GLU A 215 13.80 -1.78 13.79
CA GLU A 215 14.25 -1.94 15.17
C GLU A 215 13.48 -1.01 16.13
N ARG A 216 13.32 0.28 15.76
CA ARG A 216 12.46 1.21 16.51
C ARG A 216 11.02 0.69 16.63
N TRP A 217 10.46 0.13 15.55
CA TRP A 217 9.13 -0.48 15.57
C TRP A 217 9.04 -1.69 16.50
N ARG A 218 10.02 -2.59 16.47
CA ARG A 218 10.09 -3.74 17.40
C ARG A 218 10.14 -3.26 18.86
N GLY A 219 10.93 -2.24 19.15
CA GLY A 219 10.98 -1.64 20.48
C GLY A 219 9.63 -1.05 20.93
N LEU A 220 8.89 -0.40 20.02
CA LEU A 220 7.52 0.08 20.29
C LEU A 220 6.57 -1.08 20.59
N LYS A 221 6.58 -2.13 19.76
CA LYS A 221 5.77 -3.34 19.97
C LYS A 221 6.06 -4.01 21.32
N GLU A 222 7.34 -4.13 21.69
CA GLU A 222 7.73 -4.76 22.95
C GLU A 222 7.26 -3.94 24.15
N ARG A 223 7.37 -2.60 24.10
CA ARG A 223 6.84 -1.72 25.15
C ARG A 223 5.32 -1.88 25.30
N ALA A 224 4.58 -1.88 24.20
CA ALA A 224 3.14 -2.09 24.21
C ALA A 224 2.78 -3.48 24.80
N ARG A 225 3.48 -4.54 24.38
CA ARG A 225 3.30 -5.89 24.90
C ARG A 225 3.55 -5.97 26.41
N ARG A 226 4.63 -5.35 26.89
CA ARG A 226 4.98 -5.32 28.32
C ARG A 226 3.91 -4.60 29.13
N LYS A 227 3.42 -3.46 28.63
CA LYS A 227 2.34 -2.70 29.25
C LYS A 227 1.06 -3.52 29.36
N ARG A 228 0.65 -4.23 28.29
CA ARG A 228 -0.50 -5.15 28.32
C ARG A 228 -0.34 -6.24 29.39
N MET A 229 0.83 -6.87 29.48
CA MET A 229 1.10 -7.92 30.47
C MET A 229 1.04 -7.41 31.92
N LEU A 230 1.49 -6.17 32.16
CA LEU A 230 1.38 -5.51 33.46
C LEU A 230 -0.08 -5.19 33.81
N GLU A 231 -0.86 -4.70 32.85
CA GLU A 231 -2.28 -4.37 33.03
C GLU A 231 -3.15 -5.63 33.22
N SER A 232 -2.78 -6.76 32.59
CA SER A 232 -3.50 -8.03 32.69
C SER A 232 -3.12 -8.89 33.92
N GLY A 233 -2.33 -8.35 34.86
CA GLY A 233 -1.99 -9.03 36.10
C GLY A 233 -1.18 -10.34 35.95
N GLY A 234 -0.51 -10.54 34.80
CA GLY A 234 0.31 -11.74 34.55
C GLY A 234 -0.45 -13.02 34.17
N GLU A 235 -1.77 -12.97 33.95
CA GLU A 235 -2.50 -14.13 33.43
C GLU A 235 -2.16 -14.38 31.95
N LEU A 236 -1.52 -15.53 31.69
CA LEU A 236 -1.18 -16.03 30.35
C LEU A 236 -2.40 -16.23 29.42
N GLY A 237 -3.63 -16.25 29.97
CA GLY A 237 -4.88 -16.41 29.21
C GLY A 237 -5.40 -15.13 28.54
N GLY A 238 -4.89 -13.95 28.92
CA GLY A 238 -5.34 -12.65 28.40
C GLY A 238 -4.45 -12.05 27.32
N ALA A 239 -3.33 -12.72 26.96
CA ALA A 239 -2.49 -12.28 25.86
C ALA A 239 -3.23 -12.51 24.55
N ALA A 240 -4.02 -11.52 24.11
CA ALA A 240 -4.63 -11.50 22.80
C ALA A 240 -3.56 -11.91 21.77
N THR A 241 -3.80 -13.03 21.09
CA THR A 241 -2.89 -13.55 20.06
C THR A 241 -2.52 -12.41 19.13
N GLU A 242 -1.24 -12.09 18.99
CA GLU A 242 -0.81 -11.05 18.05
C GLU A 242 -1.15 -11.53 16.63
N VAL A 243 -2.23 -10.97 16.07
CA VAL A 243 -2.65 -11.28 14.72
C VAL A 243 -1.87 -10.39 13.76
N LEU A 244 -1.22 -11.01 12.77
CA LEU A 244 -0.41 -10.28 11.80
C LEU A 244 -1.21 -9.19 11.07
N GLY A 245 -0.67 -7.97 11.09
CA GLY A 245 -1.24 -6.76 10.47
C GLY A 245 -2.42 -6.14 11.23
N GLU A 246 -2.79 -6.67 12.40
CA GLU A 246 -3.80 -6.08 13.29
C GLU A 246 -3.13 -5.44 14.50
N LEU A 247 -3.30 -4.12 14.63
CA LEU A 247 -2.85 -3.39 15.81
C LEU A 247 -4.03 -3.26 16.77
N GLN A 248 -3.86 -3.66 18.02
CA GLN A 248 -4.88 -3.47 19.06
C GLN A 248 -4.61 -2.20 19.86
N ASP A 249 -3.34 -1.89 20.11
CA ASP A 249 -2.95 -0.77 20.98
C ASP A 249 -3.08 0.59 20.30
N ASP A 250 -3.73 1.52 21.01
CA ASP A 250 -3.85 2.91 20.57
C ASP A 250 -2.51 3.64 20.54
N GLU A 251 -1.55 3.24 21.37
CA GLU A 251 -0.19 3.79 21.33
C GLU A 251 0.53 3.42 20.03
N LEU A 252 0.38 2.17 19.56
CA LEU A 252 0.94 1.73 18.28
C LEU A 252 0.20 2.38 17.10
N LYS A 253 -1.10 2.66 17.22
CA LYS A 253 -1.87 3.31 16.16
C LYS A 253 -1.61 4.81 16.09
N TYR A 254 -1.76 5.50 17.21
CA TYR A 254 -1.89 6.95 17.28
C TYR A 254 -0.83 7.62 18.16
N GLY A 255 0.06 6.87 18.81
CA GLY A 255 1.15 7.44 19.60
C GLY A 255 2.08 8.31 18.75
N ALA A 256 2.60 9.39 19.34
CA ALA A 256 3.46 10.36 18.65
C ALA A 256 4.71 9.69 18.06
N GLU A 257 5.35 8.79 18.81
CA GLU A 257 6.51 8.04 18.33
C GLU A 257 6.17 7.14 17.13
N ALA A 258 5.01 6.48 17.15
CA ALA A 258 4.56 5.62 16.04
C ALA A 258 4.20 6.44 14.80
N GLN A 259 3.61 7.64 14.97
CA GLN A 259 3.36 8.56 13.86
C GLN A 259 4.67 9.09 13.26
N GLN A 260 5.61 9.53 14.10
CA GLN A 260 6.91 10.01 13.64
C GLN A 260 7.67 8.91 12.89
N LEU A 261 7.67 7.68 13.41
CA LEU A 261 8.30 6.57 12.72
C LEU A 261 7.70 6.32 11.33
N ARG A 262 6.38 6.43 11.18
CA ARG A 262 5.74 6.33 9.86
C ARG A 262 6.14 7.46 8.93
N ILE A 263 6.26 8.68 9.43
CA ILE A 263 6.78 9.82 8.66
C ILE A 263 8.18 9.50 8.15
N ASP A 264 9.09 9.09 9.04
CA ASP A 264 10.48 8.76 8.71
C ASP A 264 10.56 7.68 7.62
N VAL A 265 9.77 6.60 7.76
CA VAL A 265 9.71 5.52 6.75
C VAL A 265 9.17 6.04 5.42
N THR A 266 8.09 6.82 5.42
CA THR A 266 7.54 7.36 4.16
C THR A 266 8.49 8.31 3.44
N LEU A 267 9.24 9.12 4.19
CA LEU A 267 10.27 9.99 3.63
C LEU A 267 11.42 9.18 3.03
N ALA A 268 11.88 8.14 3.72
CA ALA A 268 12.91 7.25 3.19
C ALA A 268 12.46 6.58 1.88
N VAL A 269 11.24 6.04 1.82
CA VAL A 269 10.67 5.49 0.57
C VAL A 269 10.62 6.53 -0.54
N ARG A 270 10.19 7.76 -0.25
CA ARG A 270 10.16 8.85 -1.24
C ARG A 270 11.56 9.17 -1.76
N ASN A 271 12.56 9.17 -0.89
CA ASN A 271 13.95 9.42 -1.27
C ASN A 271 14.51 8.34 -2.20
N GLU A 272 14.12 7.07 -2.01
CA GLU A 272 14.49 6.00 -2.95
C GLU A 272 13.89 6.23 -4.34
N VAL A 273 12.63 6.71 -4.42
CA VAL A 273 12.03 7.09 -5.71
C VAL A 273 12.72 8.32 -6.32
N LEU A 274 13.15 9.29 -5.51
CA LEU A 274 13.94 10.43 -5.98
C LEU A 274 15.30 10.03 -6.57
N LYS A 275 15.92 8.94 -6.11
CA LYS A 275 17.14 8.41 -6.74
C LYS A 275 16.86 7.99 -8.19
N VAL A 276 15.75 7.28 -8.43
CA VAL A 276 15.33 6.88 -9.79
C VAL A 276 15.00 8.10 -10.65
N ARG A 277 14.36 9.11 -10.05
CA ARG A 277 14.08 10.39 -10.70
C ARG A 277 15.37 11.12 -11.13
N ARG A 278 16.38 11.19 -10.27
CA ARG A 278 17.69 11.78 -10.62
C ARG A 278 18.39 11.00 -11.73
N ALA A 279 18.38 9.67 -11.66
CA ALA A 279 18.91 8.81 -12.72
C ALA A 279 18.17 8.99 -14.06
N SER A 280 16.95 9.55 -14.03
CA SER A 280 16.16 9.92 -15.22
C SER A 280 16.58 11.25 -15.86
N GLY A 281 17.56 11.97 -15.28
CA GLY A 281 18.01 13.28 -15.76
C GLY A 281 17.13 14.47 -15.31
N LEU A 282 16.25 14.27 -14.32
CA LEU A 282 15.40 15.34 -13.78
C LEU A 282 16.08 16.05 -12.58
N PRO A 283 15.96 17.38 -12.45
CA PRO A 283 16.64 18.18 -11.42
C PRO A 283 15.99 17.98 -10.06
N ASP A 284 16.76 17.97 -8.96
CA ASP A 284 16.22 17.74 -7.62
C ASP A 284 15.04 18.65 -7.25
N GLU A 285 14.10 18.08 -6.48
CA GLU A 285 12.91 18.78 -6.02
C GLU A 285 13.19 19.56 -4.73
N ASP A 286 12.43 20.63 -4.49
CA ASP A 286 12.45 21.31 -3.19
C ASP A 286 12.04 20.32 -2.07
N PRO A 287 12.88 20.11 -1.04
CA PRO A 287 12.56 19.23 0.09
C PRO A 287 11.20 19.51 0.74
N LYS A 288 10.70 20.76 0.69
CA LYS A 288 9.38 21.11 1.21
C LYS A 288 8.26 20.31 0.55
N ARG A 289 8.40 19.96 -0.73
CA ARG A 289 7.40 19.15 -1.46
C ARG A 289 7.30 17.70 -0.95
N ALA A 290 8.19 17.27 -0.07
CA ALA A 290 8.05 16.01 0.65
C ALA A 290 7.08 16.08 1.85
N LEU A 291 6.73 17.28 2.32
CA LEU A 291 5.92 17.49 3.51
C LEU A 291 4.43 17.59 3.17
N ALA A 292 3.59 16.97 3.99
CA ALA A 292 2.14 17.08 3.85
C ALA A 292 1.63 18.49 4.15
N GLU A 293 2.34 19.23 5.00
CA GLU A 293 2.01 20.60 5.43
C GLU A 293 2.03 21.58 4.26
N THR A 294 3.03 21.49 3.38
CA THR A 294 3.15 22.32 2.17
C THR A 294 1.88 22.28 1.32
N TYR A 295 1.29 21.10 1.14
CA TYR A 295 0.06 20.95 0.35
C TYR A 295 -1.22 21.30 1.13
N ARG A 296 -1.18 21.30 2.47
CA ARG A 296 -2.29 21.80 3.30
C ARG A 296 -2.34 23.32 3.27
N GLU A 297 -1.19 23.97 3.26
CA GLU A 297 -1.04 25.42 3.14
C GLU A 297 -1.41 25.90 1.73
N GLU A 298 -0.96 25.19 0.69
CA GLU A 298 -1.27 25.51 -0.71
C GLU A 298 -2.74 25.24 -1.10
N GLY A 299 -3.41 24.28 -0.46
CA GLY A 299 -4.77 23.85 -0.84
C GLY A 299 -5.89 24.13 0.17
N GLY A 300 -5.61 24.82 1.29
CA GLY A 300 -6.59 25.07 2.35
C GLY A 300 -7.23 23.81 2.96
N LYS A 301 -8.29 23.96 3.76
CA LYS A 301 -9.04 22.84 4.39
C LYS A 301 -9.71 21.89 3.38
N GLU A 302 -9.61 22.16 2.08
CA GLU A 302 -10.23 21.43 0.97
C GLU A 302 -9.24 20.69 0.06
N ALA A 303 -7.93 20.72 0.35
CA ALA A 303 -6.84 20.13 -0.46
C ALA A 303 -6.95 18.61 -0.75
N GLY A 304 -7.89 17.92 -0.11
CA GLY A 304 -8.22 16.51 -0.35
C GLY A 304 -9.57 16.26 -1.04
N ARG A 305 -10.31 17.32 -1.39
CA ARG A 305 -11.68 17.28 -1.93
C ARG A 305 -11.82 17.93 -3.31
N VAL A 306 -10.92 18.81 -3.71
CA VAL A 306 -11.10 19.64 -4.93
C VAL A 306 -10.35 19.01 -6.10
N GLU A 307 -11.10 18.48 -7.08
CA GLU A 307 -10.57 18.30 -8.43
C GLU A 307 -10.33 19.69 -9.02
N GLY A 308 -9.10 20.01 -9.42
CA GLY A 308 -8.80 21.37 -9.86
C GLY A 308 -7.35 21.65 -10.23
N MET A 309 -7.16 22.82 -10.82
CA MET A 309 -5.86 23.44 -11.07
C MET A 309 -5.46 24.24 -9.83
N ASN A 310 -4.26 24.00 -9.32
CA ASN A 310 -3.68 24.68 -8.17
C ASN A 310 -2.94 25.96 -8.63
N MET A 311 -2.64 26.85 -7.68
CA MET A 311 -1.93 28.11 -7.98
C MET A 311 -0.51 27.91 -8.52
N ASP A 312 0.11 26.77 -8.22
CA ASP A 312 1.43 26.39 -8.72
C ASP A 312 1.40 25.74 -10.12
N GLY A 313 0.23 25.72 -10.77
CA GLY A 313 0.03 25.12 -12.09
C GLY A 313 -0.08 23.59 -12.05
N SER A 314 -0.08 22.97 -10.88
CA SER A 314 -0.37 21.54 -10.76
C SER A 314 -1.87 21.25 -10.87
N ALA A 315 -2.23 20.11 -11.42
CA ALA A 315 -3.59 19.59 -11.40
C ALA A 315 -3.68 18.40 -10.46
N THR A 316 -4.73 18.37 -9.64
CA THR A 316 -5.01 17.24 -8.74
C THR A 316 -6.34 16.58 -9.04
N LYS A 317 -6.35 15.25 -9.01
CA LYS A 317 -7.55 14.42 -9.17
C LYS A 317 -7.52 13.24 -8.19
N PRO A 318 -8.66 12.79 -7.64
CA PRO A 318 -8.73 11.54 -6.89
C PRO A 318 -8.10 10.39 -7.68
N GLY A 319 -7.11 9.73 -7.09
CA GLY A 319 -6.43 8.58 -7.69
C GLY A 319 -7.36 7.38 -7.78
N LEU A 320 -7.11 6.51 -8.77
CA LEU A 320 -7.79 5.21 -8.89
C LEU A 320 -7.47 4.29 -7.73
#